data_AF-A0A1F9PWD9-F1
#
_entry.id   AF-A0A1F9PWD9-F1
#
_cell.length_a   1.000
_cell.length_b   1.000
_cell.length_c   1.000
_cell.angle_alpha   90.00
_cell.angle_beta   90.00
_cell.angle_gamma   90.00
#
_symmetry.space_group_name_H-M   'P 1'
#
loop_
_entity.id
_entity.type
_entity.pdbx_description
1 polymer ?
#
loop_
_entity_poly.entity_id
_entity_poly.type
_entity_poly.pdbx_seq_one_letter_code
_entity_poly.pdbx_strand_id
1 'polypeptide(L)' 'MKSCQLCHSSFDPTAPVTDPAVEAGLFLAREFYGDGEELCQECLASRGRLGMMYCREFD' A
#
# COMPACT_ATOMS: atom_id res chain seq x y z
N MET A 1 -16.36 -2.02 2.59
CA MET A 1 -16.15 -0.76 1.86
C MET A 1 -15.60 0.29 2.83
N LYS A 2 -14.45 0.88 2.51
CA LYS A 2 -13.80 2.00 3.21
C LYS A 2 -13.46 3.11 2.19
N SER A 3 -13.16 4.33 2.67
CA SER A 3 -12.62 5.41 1.82
C SER A 3 -11.11 5.50 2.05
N CYS A 4 -10.34 5.54 0.96
CA CYS A 4 -8.89 5.67 1.02
C CYS A 4 -8.49 7.03 1.59
N GLN A 5 -7.58 7.08 2.57
CA GLN A 5 -7.14 8.36 3.15
C GLN A 5 -6.30 9.22 2.18
N LEU A 6 -5.73 8.63 1.13
CA LEU A 6 -4.92 9.36 0.15
C LEU A 6 -5.70 9.85 -1.07
N CYS A 7 -6.45 8.97 -1.74
CA CYS A 7 -7.17 9.31 -2.97
C CYS A 7 -8.67 9.47 -2.78
N HIS A 8 -9.19 9.18 -1.58
CA HIS A 8 -10.62 9.25 -1.21
C HIS A 8 -11.56 8.32 -1.98
N SER A 9 -11.05 7.51 -2.92
CA SER A 9 -11.81 6.46 -3.58
C SER A 9 -12.33 5.40 -2.60
N SER A 10 -13.52 4.88 -2.88
CA SER A 10 -14.08 3.72 -2.17
C SER A 10 -13.30 2.46 -2.55
N PHE A 11 -12.96 1.63 -1.56
CA PHE A 11 -12.29 0.35 -1.78
C PHE A 11 -12.78 -0.72 -0.82
N ASP A 12 -12.58 -1.98 -1.20
CA ASP A 12 -12.80 -3.13 -0.34
C ASP A 12 -11.49 -3.50 0.38
N PRO A 13 -11.40 -3.31 1.72
CA PRO A 13 -10.20 -3.68 2.47
C PRO A 13 -9.96 -5.20 2.53
N THR A 14 -10.96 -6.02 2.17
CA THR A 14 -10.86 -7.48 2.18
C THR A 14 -10.49 -8.09 0.84
N ALA A 15 -10.35 -7.24 -0.20
CA ALA A 15 -9.96 -7.70 -1.53
C ALA A 15 -8.56 -8.37 -1.47
N PRO A 16 -8.39 -9.54 -2.10
CA PRO A 16 -7.11 -10.23 -2.09
C PRO A 16 -6.02 -9.39 -2.74
N VAL A 17 -4.83 -9.45 -2.17
CA VAL A 17 -3.63 -8.80 -2.70
C VAL A 17 -2.96 -9.78 -3.65
N THR A 18 -2.77 -9.39 -4.91
CA THR A 18 -2.19 -10.25 -5.96
C THR A 18 -1.00 -9.61 -6.69
N ASP A 19 -0.69 -8.35 -6.39
CA ASP A 19 0.40 -7.59 -7.01
C ASP A 19 1.52 -7.39 -5.97
N PRO A 20 2.77 -7.80 -6.27
CA PRO A 20 3.92 -7.58 -5.38
C PRO A 20 4.12 -6.11 -4.96
N ALA A 21 3.76 -5.16 -5.82
CA ALA A 21 3.81 -3.74 -5.47
C ALA A 21 2.84 -3.39 -4.34
N VAL A 22 1.67 -4.02 -4.29
CA VAL A 22 0.70 -3.82 -3.20
C VAL A 22 1.23 -4.45 -1.91
N GLU A 23 1.85 -5.63 -1.98
CA GLU A 23 2.47 -6.27 -0.81
C GLU A 23 3.61 -5.43 -0.23
N ALA A 24 4.50 -4.92 -1.08
CA ALA A 24 5.56 -4.00 -0.66
C ALA A 24 4.98 -2.70 -0.08
N GLY A 25 3.92 -2.16 -0.67
CA GLY A 25 3.20 -1.00 -0.15
C GLY A 25 2.61 -1.25 1.24
N LEU A 26 2.02 -2.44 1.46
CA LEU A 26 1.45 -2.86 2.74
C LEU A 26 2.51 -3.02 3.81
N PHE A 27 3.67 -3.61 3.47
CA PHE A 27 4.82 -3.68 4.36
C PHE A 27 5.22 -2.27 4.83
N LEU A 28 5.43 -1.34 3.90
CA LEU A 28 5.79 0.03 4.24
C LEU A 28 4.71 0.73 5.08
N ALA A 29 3.44 0.52 4.73
CA ALA A 29 2.30 1.09 5.44
C ALA A 29 2.20 0.60 6.90
N ARG A 30 2.55 -0.66 7.18
CA ARG A 30 2.55 -1.22 8.53
C ARG A 30 3.77 -0.82 9.35
N GLU A 31 4.96 -0.90 8.75
CA GLU A 31 6.21 -0.74 9.48
C GLU A 31 6.64 0.73 9.64
N PHE A 32 6.27 1.62 8.71
CA PHE A 32 6.78 3.00 8.68
C PHE A 32 5.71 4.09 8.76
N TYR A 33 4.54 3.89 8.14
CA TYR A 33 3.52 4.95 8.02
C TYR A 33 2.34 4.81 8.98
N GLY A 34 2.02 3.60 9.45
CA GLY A 34 0.88 3.34 10.34
C GLY A 34 -0.50 3.41 9.68
N ASP A 35 -0.57 3.29 8.35
CA ASP A 35 -1.79 3.48 7.54
C ASP A 35 -2.17 2.24 6.69
N GLY A 36 -1.68 1.05 7.07
CA GLY A 36 -1.82 -0.19 6.28
C GLY A 36 -3.24 -0.65 5.96
N GLU A 37 -4.25 -0.26 6.74
CA GLU A 37 -5.66 -0.61 6.52
C GLU A 37 -6.53 0.56 6.04
N GLU A 38 -5.90 1.69 5.76
CA GLU A 38 -6.55 2.97 5.45
C GLU A 38 -6.37 3.38 3.99
N LEU A 39 -5.58 2.62 3.22
CA LEU A 39 -5.26 2.88 1.83
C LEU A 39 -5.83 1.82 0.88
N CYS A 40 -6.25 2.26 -0.30
CA CYS A 40 -6.63 1.34 -1.37
C CYS A 40 -5.39 0.65 -1.98
N GLN A 41 -5.63 -0.46 -2.67
CA GLN A 41 -4.56 -1.23 -3.33
C GLN A 41 -3.76 -0.39 -4.34
N GLU A 42 -4.38 0.56 -5.06
CA GLU A 42 -3.66 1.42 -6.03
C GLU A 42 -2.65 2.35 -5.35
N CYS A 43 -3.03 2.96 -4.22
CA CYS A 43 -2.14 3.82 -3.45
C CYS A 43 -1.01 3.01 -2.80
N LEU A 44 -1.31 1.80 -2.32
CA LEU A 44 -0.31 0.86 -1.82
C LEU A 44 0.65 0.45 -2.94
N ALA A 45 0.17 0.11 -4.13
CA ALA A 45 1.01 -0.24 -5.28
C ALA A 45 1.93 0.91 -5.71
N SER A 46 1.43 2.14 -5.70
CA SER A 46 2.24 3.33 -5.98
C SER A 46 3.40 3.45 -4.99
N ARG A 47 3.09 3.37 -3.69
CA ARG A 47 4.09 3.40 -2.60
C ARG A 47 5.08 2.25 -2.72
N GLY A 48 4.60 1.03 -2.91
CA GLY A 48 5.45 -0.15 -3.00
C GLY A 48 6.38 -0.14 -4.22
N ARG A 49 5.94 0.37 -5.38
CA ARG A 49 6.82 0.59 -6.54
C ARG A 49 7.98 1.52 -6.20
N LEU A 50 7.70 2.65 -5.53
CA LEU A 50 8.75 3.57 -5.10
C LEU A 50 9.68 2.93 -4.06
N GLY A 51 9.12 2.19 -3.10
CA GLY A 51 9.90 1.43 -2.12
C GLY A 51 10.85 0.43 -2.76
N MET A 52 10.35 -0.42 -3.65
CA MET A 52 11.16 -1.41 -4.37
C MET A 52 12.23 -0.78 -5.27
N MET A 53 12.05 0.47 -5.73
CA MET A 53 13.04 1.16 -6.56
C MET A 53 14.10 1.90 -5.74
N TYR A 54 13.71 2.50 -4.61
CA TYR A 54 14.52 3.50 -3.93
C TYR A 54 14.90 3.17 -2.48
N CYS A 55 14.18 2.28 -1.81
CA CYS A 55 14.49 1.86 -0.43
C CYS A 55 15.47 0.68 -0.43
N ARG A 56 16.70 0.95 -0.86
CA ARG A 56 17.82 -0.03 -0.95
C ARG A 56 18.20 -0.66 0.38
N GLU A 57 17.77 -0.07 1.50
CA GLU A 57 17.91 -0.64 2.84
C GLU A 57 17.12 -1.94 3.05
N PHE A 58 16.21 -2.29 2.13
CA PHE A 58 15.42 -3.53 2.16
C PHE A 58 15.87 -4.59 1.13
N ASP A 59 17.01 -4.38 0.45
CA ASP A 59 17.63 -5.37 -0.45
C ASP A 59 18.16 -6.61 0.30
#